data_AF-E2BNG9-F1
#
_entry.id   AF-E2BNG9-F1
#
_cell.length_a   1.000
_cell.length_b   1.000
_cell.length_c   1.000
_cell.angle_alpha   90.00
_cell.angle_beta   90.00
_cell.angle_gamma   90.00
#
_symmetry.space_group_name_H-M   'P 1'
#
loop_
_entity.id
_entity.type
_entity.pdbx_description
1 polymer ?
#
loop_
_entity_poly.entity_id
_entity_poly.type
_entity_poly.pdbx_seq_one_letter_code
_entity_poly.pdbx_strand_id
1 'polypeptide(L)'
;MVCTGCCATLDHIVTYLFKQLYQKGYPGRKNAVVPGGGDLFLEVLKQHPEILQQILSTVLNVIMFEDCRSQWSMSRPLLGLILLNEEYFNQLRESIIRSQPVDKQAAMAQWFENLMNGIERNLLTKNRDRFTQNLSMFRRDINDALKGPNVSANSVSDMMTS
;
A
#
# COMPACT_ATOMS: atom_id res chain seq x y z
N MET A 1 7.51 18.20 -6.85
CA MET A 1 8.95 18.16 -6.51
C MET A 1 9.19 17.75 -5.06
N VAL A 2 8.35 18.18 -4.10
CA VAL A 2 8.43 17.78 -2.68
C VAL A 2 8.08 16.29 -2.44
N CYS A 3 7.10 15.73 -3.16
CA CYS A 3 6.65 14.35 -2.92
C CYS A 3 7.70 13.27 -3.25
N THR A 4 8.53 13.45 -4.29
CA THR A 4 9.46 12.41 -4.76
C THR A 4 10.60 12.15 -3.78
N GLY A 5 11.13 13.20 -3.15
CA GLY A 5 12.18 13.07 -2.12
C GLY A 5 11.66 12.37 -0.87
N CYS A 6 10.48 12.75 -0.38
CA CYS A 6 9.85 12.12 0.79
C CYS A 6 9.58 10.62 0.55
N CYS A 7 9.06 10.25 -0.62
CA CYS A 7 8.81 8.85 -0.98
C CYS A 7 10.10 8.02 -0.98
N ALA A 8 11.18 8.57 -1.56
CA ALA A 8 12.47 7.90 -1.63
C ALA A 8 13.08 7.72 -0.23
N THR A 9 13.06 8.75 0.61
CA THR A 9 13.52 8.66 2.00
C THR A 9 12.74 7.62 2.77
N LEU A 10 11.41 7.60 2.64
CA LEU A 10 10.57 6.62 3.30
C LEU A 10 10.87 5.19 2.81
N ASP A 11 11.02 4.98 1.49
CA ASP A 11 11.40 3.67 0.93
C ASP A 11 12.78 3.22 1.46
N HIS A 12 13.75 4.14 1.59
CA HIS A 12 15.05 3.82 2.16
C HIS A 12 14.96 3.39 3.64
N ILE A 13 14.21 4.13 4.46
CA ILE A 13 14.00 3.80 5.89
C ILE A 13 13.34 2.42 6.00
N VAL A 14 12.23 2.22 5.29
CA VAL A 14 11.45 0.97 5.34
C VAL A 14 12.26 -0.21 4.79
N THR A 15 13.01 -0.03 3.71
CA THR A 15 13.91 -1.06 3.16
C THR A 15 14.98 -1.44 4.15
N TYR A 16 15.59 -0.44 4.81
CA TYR A 16 16.62 -0.67 5.81
C TYR A 16 16.07 -1.47 6.99
N LEU A 17 14.91 -1.09 7.51
CA LEU A 17 14.22 -1.79 8.59
C LEU A 17 13.90 -3.24 8.22
N PHE A 18 13.31 -3.46 7.05
CA PHE A 18 12.97 -4.79 6.56
C PHE A 18 14.21 -5.68 6.47
N LYS A 19 15.33 -5.16 5.92
CA LYS A 19 16.60 -5.90 5.86
C LYS A 19 17.14 -6.24 7.25
N GLN A 20 17.12 -5.30 8.18
CA GLN A 20 17.63 -5.52 9.54
C GLN A 20 16.83 -6.58 10.31
N LEU A 21 15.50 -6.52 10.24
CA LEU A 21 14.62 -7.48 10.90
C LEU A 21 14.67 -8.86 10.25
N TYR A 22 14.76 -8.93 8.92
CA TYR A 22 14.86 -10.20 8.19
C TYR A 22 16.25 -10.85 8.34
N GLN A 23 17.33 -10.06 8.37
CA GLN A 23 18.69 -10.58 8.58
C GLN A 23 18.91 -11.11 10.01
N LYS A 24 18.26 -10.53 11.03
CA LYS A 24 18.29 -11.06 12.41
C LYS A 24 17.53 -12.40 12.56
N GLY A 25 16.70 -12.80 11.59
CA GLY A 25 15.95 -14.07 11.59
C GLY A 25 16.61 -15.27 10.91
N TYR A 26 17.75 -15.10 10.22
CA TYR A 26 18.50 -16.19 9.59
C TYR A 26 19.73 -16.59 10.43
N PRO A 27 19.81 -17.83 10.97
CA PRO A 27 20.87 -18.27 11.87
C PRO A 27 22.20 -18.61 11.15
N GLY A 28 22.58 -17.84 10.12
CA GLY A 28 23.71 -18.17 9.24
C GLY A 28 24.58 -17.01 8.75
N ARG A 29 24.21 -15.74 8.97
CA ARG A 29 25.04 -14.59 8.56
C ARG A 29 25.47 -13.77 9.76
N LYS A 30 26.58 -14.19 10.36
CA LYS A 30 27.44 -13.32 11.16
C LYS A 30 28.01 -12.26 10.19
N ASN A 31 27.88 -10.97 10.52
CA ASN A 31 28.39 -9.79 9.81
C ASN A 31 27.37 -9.02 8.96
N ALA A 32 26.51 -8.26 9.64
CA ALA A 32 26.14 -6.90 9.23
C ALA A 32 25.70 -6.09 10.46
N VAL A 33 26.54 -6.07 11.50
CA VAL A 33 26.41 -5.05 12.55
C VAL A 33 26.85 -3.75 11.90
N VAL A 34 25.89 -2.86 11.57
CA VAL A 34 26.21 -1.44 11.36
C VAL A 34 26.32 -0.85 12.77
N PRO A 35 27.52 -0.56 13.28
CA PRO A 35 27.66 -0.04 14.63
C PRO A 35 27.14 1.40 14.67
N GLY A 36 26.21 1.70 15.57
CA GLY A 36 26.11 3.04 16.16
C GLY A 36 24.80 3.83 16.04
N GLY A 37 23.75 3.33 15.40
CA GLY A 37 22.48 4.09 15.36
C GLY A 37 21.22 3.34 14.91
N GLY A 38 21.38 2.27 14.12
CA GLY A 38 20.24 1.46 13.66
C GLY A 38 19.53 0.70 14.79
N ASP A 39 20.26 0.30 15.84
CA ASP A 39 19.68 -0.46 16.95
C ASP A 39 18.73 0.38 17.81
N LEU A 40 19.02 1.66 18.05
CA LEU A 40 18.13 2.55 18.80
C LEU A 40 16.81 2.77 18.05
N PHE A 41 16.86 2.98 16.74
CA PHE A 41 15.64 3.16 15.95
C PHE A 41 14.82 1.86 15.88
N LEU A 42 15.47 0.69 15.74
CA LEU A 42 14.80 -0.61 15.81
C LEU A 42 14.18 -0.85 17.20
N GLU A 43 14.84 -0.42 18.27
CA GLU A 43 14.34 -0.52 19.64
C GLU A 43 13.14 0.40 19.87
N VAL A 44 13.19 1.64 19.39
CA VAL A 44 12.05 2.56 19.41
C VAL A 44 10.87 1.96 18.66
N LEU A 45 11.07 1.36 17.48
CA LEU A 45 9.97 0.73 16.73
C LEU A 45 9.43 -0.54 17.37
N LYS A 46 10.23 -1.25 18.18
CA LYS A 46 9.74 -2.38 18.99
C LYS A 46 8.92 -1.90 20.18
N GLN A 47 9.31 -0.79 20.79
CA GLN A 47 8.60 -0.18 21.92
C GLN A 47 7.36 0.59 21.47
N HIS A 48 7.40 1.14 20.24
CA HIS A 48 6.37 1.99 19.65
C HIS A 48 5.98 1.53 18.23
N PRO A 49 5.39 0.33 18.08
CA PRO A 49 4.95 -0.19 16.78
C PRO A 49 3.89 0.71 16.10
N GLU A 50 3.15 1.50 16.88
CA GLU A 50 2.14 2.44 16.41
C GLU A 50 2.66 3.46 15.40
N ILE A 51 3.96 3.77 15.43
CA ILE A 51 4.57 4.73 14.50
C ILE A 51 4.49 4.19 13.07
N LEU A 52 4.91 2.95 12.83
CA LEU A 52 4.83 2.34 11.49
C LEU A 52 3.39 2.10 11.07
N GLN A 53 2.52 1.74 12.01
CA GLN A 53 1.09 1.54 11.77
C GLN A 53 0.41 2.84 11.30
N GLN A 54 0.69 3.96 11.96
CA GLN A 54 0.18 5.27 11.56
C GLN A 54 0.68 5.69 10.19
N ILE A 55 1.97 5.47 9.89
CA ILE A 55 2.54 5.75 8.58
C ILE A 55 1.86 4.88 7.52
N LEU A 56 1.69 3.58 7.77
CA LEU A 56 1.00 2.65 6.86
C LEU A 56 -0.43 3.11 6.57
N SER A 57 -1.21 3.38 7.63
CA SER A 57 -2.59 3.85 7.50
C SER A 57 -2.68 5.15 6.70
N THR A 58 -1.82 6.11 7.00
CA THR A 58 -1.76 7.40 6.30
C THR A 58 -1.41 7.22 4.82
N VAL A 59 -0.37 6.46 4.52
CA VAL A 59 0.07 6.21 3.14
C VAL A 59 -1.01 5.48 2.33
N LEU A 60 -1.67 4.49 2.93
CA LEU A 60 -2.75 3.74 2.26
C LEU A 60 -3.95 4.66 1.97
N ASN A 61 -4.38 5.47 2.95
CA ASN A 61 -5.47 6.43 2.76
C ASN A 61 -5.16 7.45 1.67
N VAL A 62 -3.95 8.01 1.65
CA VAL A 62 -3.50 8.92 0.59
C VAL A 62 -3.58 8.24 -0.78
N ILE A 63 -3.18 6.97 -0.90
CA ILE A 63 -3.24 6.26 -2.19
C ILE A 63 -4.68 5.99 -2.63
N MET A 64 -5.55 5.62 -1.69
CA MET A 64 -6.95 5.30 -1.96
C MET A 64 -7.80 6.51 -2.33
N PHE A 65 -7.58 7.65 -1.66
CA PHE A 65 -8.52 8.77 -1.70
C PHE A 65 -7.95 10.06 -2.28
N GLU A 66 -6.64 10.21 -2.43
CA GLU A 66 -6.04 11.42 -2.99
C GLU A 66 -5.56 11.26 -4.44
N ASP A 67 -5.72 12.34 -5.21
CA ASP A 67 -5.11 12.51 -6.54
C ASP A 67 -3.61 12.81 -6.44
N CYS A 68 -2.87 11.84 -5.89
CA CYS A 68 -1.42 11.93 -5.81
C CYS A 68 -0.82 11.80 -7.22
N ARG A 69 0.01 12.77 -7.63
CA ARG A 69 0.76 12.72 -8.91
C ARG A 69 1.98 11.79 -8.86
N SER A 70 2.35 11.26 -7.68
CA SER A 70 3.54 10.43 -7.44
C SER A 70 3.20 8.97 -7.08
N GLN A 71 2.15 8.40 -7.70
CA GLN A 71 1.59 7.08 -7.36
C GLN A 71 2.63 5.95 -7.39
N TRP A 72 3.50 5.98 -8.41
CA TRP A 72 4.58 5.03 -8.59
C TRP A 72 5.59 5.06 -7.45
N SER A 73 5.93 6.27 -6.98
CA SER A 73 6.93 6.47 -5.93
C SER A 73 6.45 6.02 -4.55
N MET A 74 5.14 6.10 -4.27
CA MET A 74 4.56 5.68 -2.99
C MET A 74 4.29 4.17 -2.90
N SER A 75 4.26 3.45 -4.03
CA SER A 75 4.04 2.00 -4.02
C SER A 75 5.15 1.23 -3.27
N ARG A 76 6.40 1.62 -3.47
CA ARG A 76 7.58 0.96 -2.86
C ARG A 76 7.62 1.09 -1.33
N PRO A 77 7.47 2.30 -0.73
CA PRO A 77 7.40 2.41 0.72
C PRO A 77 6.14 1.73 1.29
N LEU A 78 5.00 1.79 0.60
CA LEU A 78 3.78 1.11 1.05
C LEU A 78 3.99 -0.41 1.15
N LEU A 79 4.57 -1.05 0.13
CA LEU A 79 4.85 -2.49 0.18
C LEU A 79 5.68 -2.86 1.41
N GLY A 80 6.77 -2.13 1.66
CA GLY A 80 7.61 -2.42 2.81
C GLY A 80 6.92 -2.17 4.14
N LEU A 81 6.05 -1.15 4.25
CA LEU A 81 5.25 -0.90 5.44
C LEU A 81 4.26 -2.05 5.71
N ILE A 82 3.61 -2.57 4.66
CA ILE A 82 2.72 -3.72 4.73
C ILE A 82 3.48 -4.95 5.21
N LEU A 83 4.62 -5.29 4.58
CA LEU A 83 5.40 -6.48 4.94
C LEU A 83 6.03 -6.40 6.35
N LEU A 84 6.24 -5.19 6.87
CA LEU A 84 6.68 -4.97 8.24
C LEU A 84 5.53 -5.11 9.26
N ASN A 85 4.28 -4.87 8.86
CA ASN A 85 3.11 -4.78 9.74
C ASN A 85 1.91 -5.57 9.19
N GLU A 86 2.13 -6.82 8.76
CA GLU A 86 1.10 -7.61 8.05
C GLU A 86 -0.18 -7.81 8.90
N GLU A 87 -0.03 -8.03 10.21
CA GLU A 87 -1.17 -8.18 11.11
C GLU A 87 -2.02 -6.91 11.17
N TYR A 88 -1.39 -5.76 11.36
CA TYR A 88 -2.09 -4.48 11.38
C TYR A 88 -2.69 -4.13 10.01
N PHE A 89 -2.01 -4.45 8.91
CA PHE A 89 -2.56 -4.29 7.57
C PHE A 89 -3.85 -5.09 7.37
N ASN A 90 -3.91 -6.32 7.88
CA ASN A 90 -5.13 -7.14 7.83
C ASN A 90 -6.26 -6.52 8.66
N GLN A 91 -5.96 -6.01 9.86
CA GLN A 91 -6.94 -5.29 10.67
C GLN A 91 -7.47 -4.03 9.96
N LEU A 92 -6.57 -3.26 9.34
CA LEU A 92 -6.91 -2.07 8.57
C LEU A 92 -7.79 -2.41 7.36
N ARG A 93 -7.43 -3.45 6.60
CA ARG A 93 -8.23 -3.99 5.50
C ARG A 93 -9.64 -4.34 5.97
N GLU A 94 -9.78 -5.11 7.03
CA GLU A 94 -11.09 -5.50 7.57
C GLU A 94 -11.92 -4.29 8.02
N SER A 95 -11.28 -3.33 8.69
CA SER A 95 -11.93 -2.09 9.11
C SER A 95 -12.48 -1.30 7.93
N ILE A 96 -11.68 -1.14 6.87
CA ILE A 96 -12.08 -0.44 5.63
C ILE A 96 -13.20 -1.19 4.91
N ILE A 97 -13.15 -2.53 4.85
CA ILE A 97 -14.21 -3.34 4.23
C ILE A 97 -15.52 -3.15 4.99
N ARG A 98 -15.50 -3.28 6.33
CA ARG A 98 -16.71 -3.14 7.17
C ARG A 98 -17.28 -1.72 7.14
N SER A 99 -16.48 -0.71 6.83
CA SER A 99 -16.96 0.67 6.68
C SER A 99 -17.67 0.92 5.34
N GLN A 100 -17.59 -0.01 4.38
CA GLN A 100 -18.33 0.10 3.11
C GLN A 100 -19.78 -0.37 3.26
N PRO A 101 -20.71 0.16 2.43
CA PRO A 101 -22.05 -0.42 2.24
C PRO A 101 -21.99 -1.92 1.95
N VAL A 102 -22.94 -2.69 2.49
CA VAL A 102 -22.95 -4.18 2.45
C VAL A 102 -22.77 -4.74 1.04
N ASP A 103 -23.42 -4.11 0.05
CA ASP A 103 -23.34 -4.45 -1.37
C ASP A 103 -21.95 -4.24 -2.00
N LYS A 104 -21.13 -3.36 -1.41
CA LYS A 104 -19.76 -3.05 -1.86
C LYS A 104 -18.67 -3.78 -1.08
N GLN A 105 -18.99 -4.39 0.07
CA GLN A 105 -17.99 -5.05 0.93
C GLN A 105 -17.25 -6.18 0.20
N ALA A 106 -17.98 -7.02 -0.54
CA ALA A 106 -17.39 -8.12 -1.30
C ALA A 106 -16.43 -7.63 -2.39
N ALA A 107 -16.79 -6.56 -3.11
CA ALA A 107 -15.93 -5.96 -4.12
C ALA A 107 -14.65 -5.37 -3.49
N MET A 108 -14.78 -4.62 -2.38
CA MET A 108 -13.64 -4.08 -1.65
C MET A 108 -12.70 -5.20 -1.14
N ALA A 109 -13.27 -6.29 -0.61
CA ALA A 109 -12.50 -7.45 -0.18
C ALA A 109 -11.69 -8.05 -1.33
N GLN A 110 -12.29 -8.20 -2.51
CA GLN A 110 -11.63 -8.71 -3.71
C GLN A 110 -10.51 -7.79 -4.21
N TRP A 111 -10.71 -6.46 -4.15
CA TRP A 111 -9.66 -5.52 -4.56
C TRP A 111 -8.44 -5.61 -3.64
N PHE A 112 -8.63 -5.76 -2.33
CA PHE A 112 -7.52 -6.00 -1.40
C PHE A 112 -6.81 -7.34 -1.64
N GLU A 113 -7.52 -8.39 -2.05
CA GLU A 113 -6.89 -9.65 -2.47
C GLU A 113 -6.05 -9.47 -3.74
N ASN A 114 -6.59 -8.74 -4.72
CA ASN A 114 -5.87 -8.42 -5.97
C ASN A 114 -4.63 -7.57 -5.70
N LEU A 115 -4.71 -6.64 -4.73
CA LEU A 115 -3.57 -5.82 -4.29
C LEU A 115 -2.39 -6.70 -3.86
N MET A 116 -2.66 -7.76 -3.10
CA MET A 116 -1.63 -8.66 -2.55
C MET A 116 -1.38 -9.90 -3.43
N ASN A 117 -2.03 -10.03 -4.59
CA ASN A 117 -1.93 -11.21 -5.44
C ASN A 117 -0.50 -11.39 -5.98
N GLY A 118 0.10 -12.54 -5.66
CA GLY A 118 1.46 -12.89 -6.09
C GLY A 118 2.55 -12.06 -5.43
N ILE A 119 2.26 -11.38 -4.31
CA ILE A 119 3.25 -10.66 -3.52
C ILE A 119 3.92 -11.62 -2.55
N GLU A 120 5.25 -11.67 -2.62
CA GLU A 120 6.08 -12.45 -1.71
C GLU A 120 6.54 -11.58 -0.53
N ARG A 121 6.98 -12.22 0.56
CA ARG A 121 7.56 -11.51 1.71
C ARG A 121 9.03 -11.11 1.47
N ASN A 122 9.27 -10.30 0.44
CA ASN A 122 10.59 -9.72 0.15
C ASN A 122 10.47 -8.36 -0.57
N LEU A 123 11.57 -7.61 -0.63
CA LEU A 123 11.63 -6.30 -1.29
C LEU A 123 12.46 -6.33 -2.59
N LEU A 124 12.50 -7.48 -3.27
CA LEU A 124 13.18 -7.58 -4.57
C LEU A 124 12.47 -6.72 -5.61
N THR A 125 13.22 -6.23 -6.60
CA THR A 125 12.71 -5.36 -7.67
C THR A 125 11.48 -5.97 -8.35
N LYS A 126 11.55 -7.26 -8.72
CA LYS A 126 10.42 -7.98 -9.33
C LYS A 126 9.15 -7.95 -8.48
N ASN A 127 9.27 -8.14 -7.17
CA ASN A 127 8.13 -8.16 -6.25
C ASN A 127 7.55 -6.74 -6.06
N ARG A 128 8.43 -5.73 -5.99
CA ARG A 128 8.04 -4.32 -5.96
C ARG A 128 7.28 -3.92 -7.23
N ASP A 129 7.79 -4.27 -8.39
CA ASP A 129 7.16 -3.93 -9.68
C ASP A 129 5.78 -4.60 -9.79
N ARG A 130 5.64 -5.85 -9.32
CA ARG A 130 4.36 -6.55 -9.22
C ARG A 130 3.38 -5.80 -8.31
N PHE A 131 3.82 -5.39 -7.12
CA PHE A 131 2.98 -4.61 -6.21
C PHE A 131 2.54 -3.28 -6.83
N THR A 132 3.43 -2.57 -7.51
CA THR A 132 3.09 -1.32 -8.20
C THR A 132 2.01 -1.53 -9.26
N GLN A 133 2.06 -2.63 -10.02
CA GLN A 133 1.01 -3.00 -10.98
C GLN A 133 -0.31 -3.28 -10.27
N ASN A 134 -0.31 -4.12 -9.24
CA ASN A 134 -1.51 -4.46 -8.47
C ASN A 134 -2.16 -3.21 -7.86
N LEU A 135 -1.35 -2.30 -7.30
CA LEU A 135 -1.81 -1.05 -6.70
C LEU A 135 -2.45 -0.10 -7.73
N SER A 136 -1.94 -0.10 -8.95
CA SER A 136 -2.52 0.71 -10.05
C SER A 136 -3.93 0.23 -10.39
N MET A 137 -4.14 -1.08 -10.43
CA MET A 137 -5.45 -1.70 -10.66
C MET A 137 -6.39 -1.44 -9.49
N PHE A 138 -5.93 -1.69 -8.26
CA PHE A 138 -6.68 -1.43 -7.03
C PHE A 138 -7.23 0.00 -6.97
N ARG A 139 -6.36 0.99 -7.25
CA ARG A 139 -6.76 2.40 -7.27
C ARG A 139 -7.79 2.71 -8.36
N ARG A 140 -7.64 2.14 -9.56
CA ARG A 140 -8.59 2.34 -10.65
C ARG A 140 -9.96 1.80 -10.26
N ASP A 141 -10.01 0.57 -9.75
CA ASP A 141 -11.26 -0.10 -9.40
C ASP A 141 -12.00 0.65 -8.26
N ILE A 142 -11.26 1.18 -7.27
CA ILE A 142 -11.81 2.06 -6.22
C ILE A 142 -12.40 3.34 -6.82
N ASN A 143 -11.65 4.04 -7.68
CA ASN A 143 -12.10 5.30 -8.27
C ASN A 143 -13.33 5.10 -9.16
N ASP A 144 -13.40 4.00 -9.90
CA ASP A 144 -14.54 3.68 -10.74
C ASP A 144 -15.80 3.38 -9.89
N ALA A 145 -15.63 2.69 -8.76
CA ALA A 145 -16.73 2.41 -7.84
C ALA A 145 -17.22 3.64 -7.04
N LEU A 146 -16.37 4.64 -6.84
CA LEU A 146 -16.72 5.92 -6.22
C LEU A 146 -17.46 6.85 -7.19
N LYS A 147 -17.20 6.74 -8.51
CA LYS A 147 -17.87 7.55 -9.54
C LYS A 147 -19.34 7.19 -9.77
N GLY A 148 -19.82 6.06 -9.22
CA GLY A 148 -21.20 5.59 -9.41
C GLY A 148 -21.49 5.22 -10.88
N PRO A 149 -22.63 4.58 -11.17
CA PRO A 149 -23.03 4.34 -12.54
C PRO A 149 -23.23 5.69 -13.23
N ASN A 150 -22.34 6.04 -14.16
CA ASN A 150 -22.51 7.19 -15.03
C ASN A 150 -23.83 7.02 -15.80
N VAL A 151 -24.87 7.72 -15.35
CA VAL A 151 -25.94 8.17 -16.24
C VAL A 151 -25.28 9.13 -17.22
N SER A 152 -24.94 8.66 -18.43
CA SER A 152 -25.04 9.39 -19.70
C SER A 152 -24.34 8.66 -20.83
N ALA A 153 -24.96 8.75 -22.01
CA ALA A 153 -24.51 8.30 -23.33
C ALA A 153 -24.77 6.82 -23.66
N ASN A 154 -26.05 6.48 -23.87
CA ASN A 154 -26.53 5.89 -25.13
C ASN A 154 -28.04 5.63 -25.05
N SER A 155 -28.83 6.68 -25.28
CA SER A 155 -30.19 6.50 -25.79
C SER A 155 -30.21 7.03 -27.22
N VAL A 156 -30.29 6.05 -28.10
CA VAL A 156 -30.27 6.11 -29.54
C VAL A 156 -31.65 6.55 -30.04
N SER A 157 -31.66 7.36 -31.10
CA SER A 157 -32.70 7.45 -32.14
C SER A 157 -34.05 8.15 -31.90
N ASP A 158 -34.29 9.11 -32.81
CA ASP A 158 -35.50 9.33 -33.62
C ASP A 158 -36.83 9.69 -32.94
N MET A 159 -37.34 10.90 -33.22
CA MET A 159 -38.43 11.10 -34.21
C MET A 159 -38.76 12.60 -34.41
N MET A 160 -39.05 12.94 -35.67
CA MET A 160 -39.64 14.19 -36.18
C MET A 160 -40.91 14.61 -35.39
N THR A 161 -41.35 15.86 -35.34
CA THR A 161 -42.05 16.55 -36.44
C THR A 161 -42.01 18.07 -36.35
N SER A 162 -42.09 18.67 -37.55
CA SER A 162 -42.36 20.06 -37.89
C SER A 162 -43.60 20.66 -37.24
#